data_AF-A0AAU1ZK03-F1
#
_entry.id   AF-A0AAU1ZK03-F1
#
_cell.length_a   1.000
_cell.length_b   1.000
_cell.length_c   1.000
_cell.angle_alpha   90.00
_cell.angle_beta   90.00
_cell.angle_gamma   90.00
#
_symmetry.space_group_name_H-M   'P 1'
#
loop_
_entity.id
_entity.type
_entity.pdbx_description
1 polymer ?
#
loop_
_entity_poly.entity_id
_entity_poly.type
_entity_poly.pdbx_seq_one_letter_code
_entity_poly.pdbx_strand_id
1 'polypeptide(L)'
;MSDKARILFDALDLDQDGTLTLAEVINALRSKGPTLAAQGVIPVWGVGGDDDSAALFDAADQNGDKVLSFEEFAAVVDRRFGW
;
A
#
# COMPACT_ATOMS: atom_id res chain seq x y z
N MET A 1 -13.81 -8.63 -5.05
CA MET A 1 -13.32 -7.27 -4.74
C MET A 1 -12.96 -7.29 -3.28
N SER A 2 -11.68 -7.52 -2.98
CA SER A 2 -11.26 -8.06 -1.68
C SER A 2 -11.27 -6.97 -0.60
N ASP A 3 -12.16 -7.09 0.38
CA ASP A 3 -12.33 -6.15 1.51
C ASP A 3 -11.02 -5.82 2.22
N LYS A 4 -10.06 -6.75 2.21
CA LYS A 4 -8.72 -6.58 2.76
C LYS A 4 -7.90 -5.49 2.07
N ALA A 5 -7.99 -5.41 0.74
CA ALA A 5 -7.33 -4.36 -0.02
C ALA A 5 -7.91 -3.00 0.31
N ARG A 6 -9.24 -2.91 0.51
CA ARG A 6 -9.91 -1.67 0.91
C ARG A 6 -9.51 -1.21 2.31
N ILE A 7 -9.46 -2.12 3.28
CA ILE A 7 -9.02 -1.81 4.65
C ILE A 7 -7.57 -1.33 4.66
N LEU A 8 -6.71 -1.98 3.87
CA LEU A 8 -5.30 -1.62 3.80
C LEU A 8 -5.10 -0.28 3.08
N PHE A 9 -5.84 -0.05 1.99
CA PHE A 9 -5.83 1.21 1.27
C PHE A 9 -6.25 2.38 2.19
N ASP A 10 -7.38 2.24 2.88
CA ASP A 10 -7.91 3.25 3.82
C ASP A 10 -6.97 3.48 5.03
N ALA A 11 -6.19 2.46 5.41
CA ALA A 11 -5.20 2.62 6.48
C ALA A 11 -3.97 3.43 6.05
N LEU A 12 -3.61 3.34 4.77
CA LEU A 12 -2.46 4.02 4.17
C LEU A 12 -2.81 5.43 3.65
N ASP A 13 -4.04 5.61 3.19
CA ASP A 13 -4.60 6.87 2.69
C ASP A 13 -4.86 7.79 3.89
N LEU A 14 -4.00 8.79 4.05
CA LEU A 14 -4.02 9.65 5.24
C LEU A 14 -4.98 10.82 5.06
N ASP A 15 -5.11 11.32 3.82
CA ASP A 15 -5.99 12.43 3.50
C ASP A 15 -7.36 12.03 2.92
N GLN A 16 -7.57 10.73 2.71
CA GLN A 16 -8.82 10.13 2.23
C GLN A 16 -9.26 10.67 0.86
N ASP A 17 -8.31 11.05 0.00
CA ASP A 17 -8.60 11.49 -1.36
C ASP A 17 -8.91 10.33 -2.31
N GLY A 18 -8.66 9.09 -1.89
CA GLY A 18 -8.86 7.90 -2.72
C GLY A 18 -7.67 7.59 -3.63
N THR A 19 -6.52 8.23 -3.42
CA THR A 19 -5.23 7.85 -4.01
C THR A 19 -4.20 7.59 -2.92
N LEU A 20 -3.12 6.90 -3.26
CA LEU A 20 -2.02 6.65 -2.34
C LEU A 20 -0.75 7.23 -2.92
N THR A 21 -0.26 8.33 -2.34
CA THR A 21 1.02 8.88 -2.74
C THR A 21 2.18 8.13 -2.08
N LEU A 22 3.36 8.14 -2.72
CA LEU A 22 4.56 7.54 -2.12
C LEU A 22 4.87 8.13 -0.73
N ALA A 23 4.62 9.43 -0.54
CA ALA A 23 4.84 10.11 0.73
C ALA A 23 3.89 9.59 1.82
N GLU A 24 2.61 9.39 1.51
CA GLU A 24 1.65 8.82 2.45
C GLU A 24 1.95 7.37 2.76
N VAL A 25 2.29 6.55 1.76
CA VAL A 25 2.69 5.16 1.98
C VAL A 25 3.88 5.09 2.93
N ILE A 26 4.94 5.86 2.70
CA ILE A 26 6.12 5.88 3.58
C ILE A 26 5.75 6.36 4.99
N ASN A 27 4.94 7.41 5.10
CA ASN A 27 4.58 7.98 6.41
C ASN A 27 3.64 7.05 7.19
N ALA A 28 2.67 6.44 6.51
CA ALA A 28 1.75 5.47 7.06
C ALA A 28 2.45 4.15 7.41
N LEU A 29 3.41 3.67 6.61
CA LEU A 29 4.22 2.51 6.97
C LEU A 29 5.14 2.81 8.16
N ARG A 30 5.71 4.01 8.25
CA ARG A 30 6.51 4.41 9.42
C ARG A 30 5.65 4.51 10.69
N SER A 31 4.44 5.07 10.58
CA SER A 31 3.58 5.32 11.74
C SER A 31 2.69 4.12 12.12
N LYS A 32 2.15 3.40 11.14
CA LYS A 32 1.18 2.32 11.28
C LYS A 32 1.72 0.96 10.85
N GLY A 33 2.83 0.88 10.13
CA GLY A 33 3.48 -0.37 9.71
C GLY A 33 3.59 -1.43 10.81
N PRO A 34 4.14 -1.14 12.02
CA PRO A 34 4.20 -2.13 13.08
C PRO A 34 2.82 -2.58 13.58
N THR A 35 1.81 -1.71 13.54
CA THR A 35 0.44 -2.03 13.95
C THR A 35 -0.26 -2.91 12.91
N LEU A 36 -0.19 -2.52 11.64
CA LEU A 36 -0.83 -3.24 10.54
C LEU A 36 -0.14 -4.58 10.25
N ALA A 37 1.18 -4.67 10.46
CA ALA A 37 1.92 -5.93 10.40
C ALA A 37 1.56 -6.84 11.57
N ALA A 38 1.42 -6.29 12.79
CA ALA A 38 0.94 -7.05 13.95
C ALA A 38 -0.51 -7.53 13.78
N GLN A 39 -1.34 -6.78 13.05
CA GLN A 39 -2.70 -7.19 12.70
C GLN A 39 -2.76 -8.18 11.51
N GLY A 40 -1.62 -8.51 10.89
CA GLY A 40 -1.56 -9.40 9.72
C GLY A 40 -2.27 -8.83 8.49
N VAL A 41 -2.49 -7.51 8.46
CA VAL A 41 -3.19 -6.80 7.37
C VAL A 41 -2.19 -6.46 6.27
N ILE A 42 -0.96 -6.11 6.63
CA ILE A 42 0.18 -6.07 5.69
C ILE A 42 1.18 -7.18 6.00
N PRO A 43 1.76 -7.82 4.98
CA PRO A 43 2.89 -8.71 5.19
C PRO A 43 4.16 -7.89 5.47
N VAL A 44 5.14 -8.54 6.11
CA VAL A 44 6.38 -7.94 6.66
C VAL A 44 7.16 -7.02 5.71
N TRP A 45 6.99 -7.15 4.39
CA TRP A 45 7.63 -6.26 3.40
C TRP A 45 7.08 -4.82 3.40
N GLY A 46 5.87 -4.57 3.91
CA GLY A 46 5.40 -3.20 4.21
C GLY A 46 6.14 -2.57 5.40
N VAL A 47 6.90 -3.36 6.14
CA VAL A 47 7.83 -2.91 7.18
C VAL A 47 9.27 -3.00 6.66
N GLY A 48 9.45 -2.92 5.33
CA GLY A 48 10.73 -2.70 4.69
C GLY A 48 11.09 -1.21 4.69
N GLY A 49 12.38 -0.91 4.53
CA GLY A 49 12.84 0.48 4.42
C GLY A 49 12.23 1.22 3.23
N ASP A 50 12.51 2.51 3.15
CA ASP A 50 12.11 3.40 2.05
C ASP A 50 12.36 2.80 0.64
N ASP A 51 13.44 2.03 0.47
CA ASP A 51 13.82 1.39 -0.79
C ASP A 51 12.87 0.26 -1.24
N ASP A 52 12.46 -0.63 -0.31
CA ASP A 52 11.52 -1.73 -0.59
C ASP A 52 10.12 -1.20 -0.93
N SER A 53 9.72 -0.12 -0.25
CA SER A 53 8.44 0.56 -0.50
C SER A 53 8.45 1.21 -1.89
N ALA A 54 9.55 1.84 -2.29
CA ALA A 54 9.69 2.47 -3.59
C ALA A 54 9.65 1.46 -4.75
N ALA A 55 10.36 0.33 -4.64
CA ALA A 55 10.37 -0.70 -5.68
C ALA A 55 8.98 -1.34 -5.90
N LEU A 56 8.18 -1.45 -4.84
CA LEU A 56 6.83 -1.98 -4.93
C LEU A 56 5.83 -0.94 -5.41
N PHE A 57 6.02 0.31 -5.02
CA PHE A 57 5.27 1.44 -5.55
C PHE A 57 5.47 1.54 -7.06
N ASP A 58 6.72 1.50 -7.54
CA ASP A 58 7.07 1.52 -8.97
C ASP A 58 6.47 0.31 -9.73
N ALA A 59 6.43 -0.87 -9.10
CA ALA A 59 5.81 -2.05 -9.70
C ALA A 59 4.26 -1.97 -9.76
N ALA A 60 3.65 -1.15 -8.90
CA ALA A 60 2.20 -0.95 -8.85
C ALA A 60 1.74 0.25 -9.67
N ASP A 61 2.57 1.28 -9.77
CA ASP A 61 2.41 2.48 -10.56
C ASP A 61 2.65 2.14 -12.05
N GLN A 62 1.60 1.61 -12.70
CA GLN A 62 1.69 1.23 -14.12
C GLN A 62 1.63 2.44 -15.06
N ASN A 63 1.04 3.54 -14.60
CA ASN A 63 0.84 4.74 -15.40
C ASN A 63 2.01 5.74 -15.22
N GLY A 64 2.86 5.55 -14.22
CA GLY A 64 4.03 6.38 -13.91
C GLY A 64 3.68 7.73 -13.30
N ASP A 65 2.50 7.89 -12.71
CA ASP A 65 2.01 9.16 -12.17
C ASP A 65 2.42 9.39 -10.71
N LYS A 66 3.13 8.43 -10.11
CA LYS A 66 3.60 8.44 -8.72
C LYS A 66 2.48 8.46 -7.68
N VAL A 67 1.27 8.09 -8.07
CA VAL A 67 0.13 7.86 -7.17
C VAL A 67 -0.45 6.47 -7.44
N LEU A 68 -0.95 5.81 -6.41
CA LEU A 68 -1.60 4.52 -6.56
C LEU A 68 -3.10 4.69 -6.39
N SER A 69 -3.83 4.45 -7.48
CA SER A 69 -5.28 4.35 -7.42
C SER A 69 -5.69 3.07 -6.69
N PHE A 70 -6.90 3.05 -6.13
CA PHE A 70 -7.44 1.84 -5.50
C PHE A 70 -7.40 0.61 -6.42
N GLU A 71 -7.65 0.80 -7.72
CA GLU A 71 -7.62 -0.29 -8.71
C GLU A 71 -6.21 -0.84 -8.94
N GLU A 72 -5.20 0.04 -9.04
CA GLU A 72 -3.79 -0.33 -9.23
C GLU A 72 -3.24 -1.05 -8.00
N PHE A 73 -3.55 -0.50 -6.83
CA PHE A 73 -3.24 -1.14 -5.57
C PHE A 73 -3.89 -2.51 -5.49
N ALA A 74 -5.22 -2.58 -5.65
CA ALA A 74 -5.99 -3.83 -5.59
C ALA A 74 -5.44 -4.88 -6.56
N ALA A 75 -5.13 -4.51 -7.80
CA ALA A 75 -4.56 -5.42 -8.79
C ALA A 75 -3.20 -5.99 -8.37
N VAL A 76 -2.34 -5.19 -7.73
CA VAL A 76 -1.04 -5.66 -7.24
C VAL A 76 -1.17 -6.55 -6.01
N VAL A 77 -1.97 -6.16 -5.01
CA VAL A 77 -2.18 -7.02 -3.82
C VAL A 77 -2.89 -8.32 -4.21
N ASP A 78 -3.89 -8.27 -5.09
CA ASP A 78 -4.58 -9.45 -5.62
C ASP A 78 -3.60 -10.39 -6.35
N ARG A 79 -2.82 -9.86 -7.30
CA ARG A 79 -1.85 -10.66 -8.07
C ARG A 79 -0.74 -11.26 -7.21
N ARG A 80 -0.31 -10.56 -6.15
CA ARG A 80 0.85 -10.95 -5.34
C ARG A 80 0.49 -11.80 -4.11
N PHE A 81 -0.72 -11.62 -3.55
CA PHE A 81 -1.19 -12.37 -2.38
C PHE A 81 -2.31 -13.37 -2.67
N GLY A 82 -2.90 -13.33 -3.87
CA GLY A 82 -3.98 -14.24 -4.27
C GLY A 82 -5.23 -14.09 -3.41
N TRP A 83 -5.69 -12.85 -3.22
CA TRP A 83 -6.92 -12.53 -2.49
C TRP A 83 -8.19 -12.65 -3.35
#